data_AF-A0AAD3Y3F8-F1
#
_entry.id   AF-A0AAD3Y3F8-F1
#
_cell.length_a   1.000
_cell.length_b   1.000
_cell.length_c   1.000
_cell.angle_alpha   90.00
_cell.angle_beta   90.00
_cell.angle_gamma   90.00
#
_symmetry.space_group_name_H-M   'P 1'
#
loop_
_entity.id
_entity.type
_entity.pdbx_description
1 polymer ?
#
loop_
_entity_poly.entity_id
_entity_poly.type
_entity_poly.pdbx_seq_one_letter_code
_entity_poly.pdbx_strand_id
1 'polypeptide(L)'
;MIQEPGEVEEEFVRIGPARLFKGILTSHLPTPLVVPKGQNWKLPPKSDVIPLPPWFAEEDLKYLAEKNWELTGPWTGAQVQVPMKFITGDKDLIMSFPGTEDYIEEGSFKKDVPLLQDVVIMKGIGHFINQEKVNGINKHILDFF
;
A
#
# COMPACT_ATOMS: atom_id res chain seq x y z
N MET A 1 14.19 -6.38 -2.05
CA MET A 1 15.34 -5.54 -1.65
C MET A 1 14.98 -4.93 -0.32
N ILE A 2 15.70 -5.29 0.75
CA ILE A 2 15.54 -4.66 2.07
C ILE A 2 16.45 -3.44 2.12
N GLN A 3 15.94 -2.39 2.74
CA GLN A 3 16.63 -1.15 3.01
C GLN A 3 17.65 -1.36 4.13
N GLU A 4 18.91 -1.00 3.88
CA GLU A 4 19.97 -1.10 4.88
C GLU A 4 19.68 -0.14 6.05
N PRO A 5 19.70 -0.61 7.32
CA PRO A 5 19.48 0.23 8.48
C PRO A 5 20.46 1.41 8.52
N GLY A 6 19.94 2.63 8.67
CA GLY A 6 20.72 3.87 8.70
C GLY A 6 20.77 4.61 7.37
N GLU A 7 20.59 3.94 6.23
CA GLU A 7 20.68 4.61 4.92
C GLU A 7 19.49 5.55 4.65
N VAL A 8 18.30 5.12 5.04
CA VAL A 8 17.10 5.94 4.88
C VAL A 8 17.04 7.04 5.91
N GLU A 9 17.51 6.77 7.12
CA GLU A 9 17.58 7.73 8.21
C GLU A 9 18.59 8.84 7.89
N GLU A 10 19.77 8.50 7.36
CA GLU A 10 20.74 9.49 6.85
C GLU A 10 20.13 10.34 5.73
N GLU A 11 19.40 9.72 4.80
CA GLU A 11 18.74 10.44 3.72
C GLU A 11 17.61 11.33 4.22
N PHE A 12 16.82 10.88 5.21
CA PHE A 12 15.76 11.65 5.86
C PHE A 12 16.32 12.87 6.59
N VAL A 13 17.44 12.71 7.30
CA VAL A 13 18.17 13.81 7.93
C VAL A 13 18.68 14.79 6.87
N ARG A 14 19.25 14.29 5.77
CA ARG A 14 19.80 15.11 4.68
C ARG A 14 18.73 15.93 3.96
N ILE A 15 17.59 15.33 3.62
CA ILE A 15 16.51 16.01 2.88
C ILE A 15 15.65 16.91 3.78
N GLY A 16 15.62 16.63 5.08
CA GLY A 16 14.84 17.32 6.09
C GLY A 16 13.36 16.89 6.11
N PRO A 17 12.70 16.96 7.28
CA PRO A 17 11.36 16.39 7.48
C PRO A 17 10.31 17.00 6.54
N ALA A 18 10.35 18.32 6.32
CA ALA A 18 9.37 18.99 5.43
C ALA A 18 9.44 18.49 3.98
N ARG A 19 10.65 18.20 3.47
CA ARG A 19 10.83 17.68 2.10
C ARG A 19 10.45 16.21 2.00
N LEU A 20 10.75 15.42 3.03
CA LEU A 20 10.31 14.03 3.14
C LEU A 20 8.78 13.92 3.11
N PHE A 21 8.09 14.64 4.01
CA PHE A 21 6.63 14.63 4.07
C PHE A 21 6.00 15.15 2.79
N LYS A 22 6.57 16.18 2.16
CA LYS A 22 6.13 16.64 0.84
C LYS A 22 6.24 15.52 -0.19
N GLY A 23 7.36 14.80 -0.22
CA GLY A 23 7.56 13.65 -1.10
C GLY A 23 6.53 12.54 -0.89
N ILE A 24 6.28 12.14 0.37
CA ILE A 24 5.29 11.11 0.71
C ILE A 24 3.89 11.53 0.28
N LEU A 25 3.46 12.72 0.71
CA LEU A 25 2.08 13.19 0.52
C LEU A 25 1.77 13.52 -0.95
N THR A 26 2.77 13.88 -1.76
CA THR A 26 2.59 14.13 -3.20
C THR A 26 3.13 13.00 -4.06
N SER A 27 3.46 11.84 -3.49
CA SER A 27 3.98 10.72 -4.26
C SER A 27 2.87 10.14 -5.13
N HIS A 28 3.19 10.04 -6.42
CA HIS A 28 2.39 9.38 -7.45
C HIS A 28 3.21 8.22 -8.06
N LEU A 29 4.12 7.64 -7.26
CA LEU A 29 5.11 6.68 -7.71
C LEU A 29 4.44 5.31 -7.90
N PRO A 30 4.46 4.74 -9.12
CA PRO A 30 3.80 3.47 -9.42
C PRO A 30 4.69 2.27 -9.05
N THR A 31 5.51 2.36 -8.01
CA THR A 31 6.41 1.26 -7.61
C THR A 31 6.69 1.30 -6.10
N PRO A 32 7.06 0.15 -5.49
CA PRO A 32 7.43 0.10 -4.07
C PRO A 32 8.53 1.11 -3.70
N LEU A 33 8.32 1.83 -2.59
CA LEU A 33 9.22 2.88 -2.13
C LEU A 33 10.53 2.26 -1.61
N VAL A 34 11.61 2.39 -2.38
CA VAL A 34 12.96 2.07 -1.91
C VAL A 34 13.88 3.25 -2.16
N VAL A 35 14.67 3.64 -1.15
CA VAL A 35 15.49 4.86 -1.17
C VAL A 35 16.98 4.47 -1.22
N PRO A 36 17.59 4.31 -2.41
CA PRO A 36 19.01 4.04 -2.52
C PRO A 36 19.85 5.33 -2.46
N LYS A 37 21.02 5.23 -1.84
CA LYS A 37 21.96 6.33 -1.61
C LYS A 37 22.47 6.95 -2.93
N GLY A 38 22.29 8.25 -3.10
CA GLY A 38 23.03 9.05 -4.08
C GLY A 38 22.70 8.88 -5.57
N GLN A 39 21.64 8.18 -5.98
CA GLN A 39 21.33 7.94 -7.40
C GLN A 39 19.89 8.31 -7.81
N ASN A 40 19.76 8.87 -9.02
CA ASN A 40 18.47 9.05 -9.70
C ASN A 40 17.87 7.68 -10.03
N TRP A 41 16.83 7.33 -9.28
CA TRP A 41 15.76 6.34 -9.52
C TRP A 41 16.01 5.27 -10.61
N LYS A 42 16.35 4.04 -10.20
CA LYS A 42 16.29 2.82 -11.02
C LYS A 42 15.92 1.60 -10.16
N LEU A 43 15.10 0.71 -10.73
CA LEU A 43 14.60 -0.53 -10.12
C LEU A 43 15.73 -1.54 -9.79
N PRO A 44 15.55 -2.45 -8.80
CA PRO A 44 16.54 -3.48 -8.48
C PRO A 44 16.18 -4.87 -9.05
N PRO A 45 17.18 -5.75 -9.25
CA PRO A 45 16.96 -7.16 -9.60
C PRO A 45 16.53 -7.99 -8.38
N LYS A 46 15.82 -9.11 -8.64
CA LYS A 46 15.36 -10.06 -7.61
C LYS A 46 16.55 -10.82 -6.98
N SER A 47 16.53 -10.99 -5.66
CA SER A 47 17.43 -11.87 -4.87
C SER A 47 16.55 -12.84 -4.07
N ASP A 48 16.92 -14.11 -4.02
CA ASP A 48 16.14 -15.20 -3.42
C ASP A 48 16.37 -15.39 -1.91
N VAL A 49 17.34 -14.68 -1.31
CA VAL A 49 17.56 -14.67 0.15
C VAL A 49 17.42 -13.24 0.66
N ILE A 50 16.57 -13.06 1.68
CA ILE A 50 16.21 -11.77 2.27
C ILE A 50 16.66 -11.79 3.74
N PRO A 51 17.84 -11.22 4.10
CA PRO A 51 18.30 -11.17 5.48
C PRO A 51 17.48 -10.16 6.31
N LEU A 52 17.09 -10.51 7.53
CA LEU A 52 16.38 -9.59 8.44
C LEU A 52 17.31 -8.50 8.96
N PRO A 53 16.82 -7.25 9.16
CA PRO A 53 17.63 -6.19 9.74
C PRO A 53 17.97 -6.48 11.22
N PRO A 54 19.10 -5.98 11.76
CA PRO A 54 19.61 -6.35 13.09
C PRO A 54 18.70 -6.00 14.27
N TRP A 55 17.71 -5.12 14.05
CA TRP A 55 16.70 -4.73 15.05
C TRP A 55 15.42 -5.56 14.99
N PHE A 56 15.32 -6.49 14.04
CA PHE A 56 14.12 -7.28 13.76
C PHE A 56 14.47 -8.77 13.85
N ALA A 57 14.07 -9.39 14.95
CA ALA A 57 14.40 -10.78 15.20
C ALA A 57 13.52 -11.73 14.37
N GLU A 58 14.01 -12.94 14.12
CA GLU A 58 13.22 -14.00 13.47
C GLU A 58 11.95 -14.31 14.29
N GLU A 59 12.03 -14.18 15.62
CA GLU A 59 10.87 -14.32 16.50
C GLU A 59 9.82 -13.21 16.30
N ASP A 60 10.23 -11.98 15.99
CA ASP A 60 9.32 -10.86 15.71
C ASP A 60 8.61 -11.06 14.37
N LEU A 61 9.35 -11.48 13.34
CA LEU A 61 8.78 -11.86 12.06
C LEU A 61 7.78 -12.99 12.23
N LYS A 62 8.17 -14.05 12.95
CA LYS A 62 7.32 -15.20 13.23
C LYS A 62 6.08 -14.78 14.01
N TYR A 63 6.21 -13.96 15.05
CA TYR A 63 5.08 -13.44 15.80
C TYR A 63 4.11 -12.65 14.92
N LEU A 64 4.61 -11.73 14.08
CA LEU A 64 3.78 -10.95 13.16
C LEU A 64 3.10 -11.83 12.10
N ALA A 65 3.83 -12.81 11.55
CA ALA A 65 3.30 -13.76 10.58
C ALA A 65 2.23 -14.66 11.21
N GLU A 66 2.52 -15.29 12.34
CA GLU A 66 1.57 -16.16 13.05
C GLU A 66 0.34 -15.36 13.52
N LYS A 67 0.52 -14.17 14.09
CA LYS A 67 -0.61 -13.40 14.62
C LYS A 67 -1.53 -12.85 13.55
N ASN A 68 -1.03 -12.50 12.37
CA ASN A 68 -1.89 -11.99 11.32
C ASN A 68 -2.35 -13.10 10.38
N TRP A 69 -1.48 -14.00 9.96
CA TRP A 69 -1.79 -15.06 8.99
C TRP A 69 -2.39 -16.31 9.64
N GLU A 70 -1.71 -16.90 10.63
CA GLU A 70 -2.20 -18.15 11.27
C GLU A 70 -3.52 -17.90 12.02
N LEU A 71 -3.62 -16.79 12.76
CA LEU A 71 -4.87 -16.46 13.45
C LEU A 71 -6.00 -16.16 12.49
N THR A 72 -5.72 -15.69 11.26
CA THR A 72 -6.79 -15.45 10.28
C THR A 72 -7.19 -16.69 9.48
N GLY A 73 -6.50 -17.82 9.67
CA GLY A 73 -6.82 -19.11 9.05
C GLY A 73 -8.30 -19.51 9.09
N PRO A 74 -9.03 -19.37 10.22
CA PRO A 74 -10.46 -19.67 10.30
C PRO A 74 -11.36 -18.85 9.36
N TRP A 75 -10.90 -17.69 8.87
CA TRP A 75 -11.65 -16.87 7.90
C TRP A 75 -11.25 -17.13 6.45
N THR A 76 -10.45 -18.17 6.17
CA THR A 76 -10.10 -18.57 4.80
C THR A 76 -11.37 -18.85 3.99
N GLY A 77 -11.57 -18.10 2.90
CA GLY A 77 -12.75 -18.21 2.03
C GLY A 77 -14.04 -17.60 2.62
N ALA A 78 -13.99 -17.00 3.81
CA ALA A 78 -15.11 -16.26 4.37
C ALA A 78 -15.35 -14.97 3.56
N GLN A 79 -16.62 -14.61 3.41
CA GLN A 79 -17.02 -13.39 2.70
C GLN A 79 -17.31 -12.24 3.66
N VAL A 80 -16.99 -11.03 3.24
CA VAL A 80 -17.38 -9.80 3.95
C VAL A 80 -18.82 -9.44 3.54
N GLN A 81 -19.75 -9.61 4.48
CA GLN A 81 -21.20 -9.40 4.26
C GLN A 81 -21.68 -7.97 4.57
N VAL A 82 -20.76 -7.04 4.81
CA VAL A 82 -21.11 -5.64 5.08
C VAL A 82 -21.18 -4.88 3.75
N PRO A 83 -22.22 -4.04 3.50
CA PRO A 83 -22.23 -3.15 2.35
C PRO A 83 -20.94 -2.32 2.29
N MET A 84 -20.25 -2.34 1.15
CA MET A 84 -18.93 -1.73 1.02
C MET A 84 -18.84 -0.84 -0.21
N LYS A 85 -18.07 0.24 -0.09
CA LYS A 85 -17.63 1.08 -1.21
C LYS A 85 -16.12 1.22 -1.14
N PHE A 86 -15.42 0.81 -2.19
CA PHE A 86 -13.98 0.94 -2.31
C PHE A 86 -13.62 2.07 -3.27
N ILE A 87 -12.71 2.95 -2.83
CA ILE A 87 -12.29 4.14 -3.56
C ILE A 87 -10.76 4.21 -3.48
N THR A 88 -10.09 4.34 -4.62
CA THR A 88 -8.63 4.46 -4.69
C THR A 88 -8.23 5.43 -5.81
N GLY A 89 -6.98 5.89 -5.80
CA GLY A 89 -6.38 6.66 -6.89
C GLY A 89 -5.69 5.75 -7.90
N ASP A 90 -5.70 6.09 -9.18
CA ASP A 90 -4.99 5.31 -10.21
C ASP A 90 -3.46 5.39 -10.11
N LYS A 91 -2.93 6.29 -9.28
CA LYS A 91 -1.50 6.39 -8.96
C LYS A 91 -1.20 6.01 -7.51
N ASP A 92 -2.12 5.33 -6.83
CA ASP A 92 -1.85 4.73 -5.53
C ASP A 92 -0.77 3.65 -5.69
N LEU A 93 0.24 3.66 -4.82
CA LEU A 93 1.32 2.69 -4.85
C LEU A 93 0.80 1.24 -4.74
N ILE A 94 -0.32 1.02 -4.05
CA ILE A 94 -0.92 -0.30 -3.91
C ILE A 94 -1.41 -0.84 -5.26
N MET A 95 -1.86 0.05 -6.17
CA MET A 95 -2.28 -0.35 -7.52
C MET A 95 -1.12 -0.90 -8.36
N SER A 96 0.13 -0.61 -7.99
CA SER A 96 1.31 -1.17 -8.67
C SER A 96 1.68 -2.58 -8.23
N PHE A 97 1.00 -3.14 -7.22
CA PHE A 97 1.33 -4.46 -6.72
C PHE A 97 0.78 -5.53 -7.70
N PRO A 98 1.59 -6.55 -8.05
CA PRO A 98 1.13 -7.59 -8.97
C PRO A 98 -0.16 -8.26 -8.49
N GLY A 99 -1.16 -8.34 -9.39
CA GLY A 99 -2.46 -8.95 -9.13
C GLY A 99 -3.51 -8.04 -8.50
N THR A 100 -3.18 -6.79 -8.14
CA THR A 100 -4.17 -5.85 -7.56
C THR A 100 -5.22 -5.42 -8.58
N GLU A 101 -4.80 -5.04 -9.80
CA GLU A 101 -5.73 -4.67 -10.88
C GLU A 101 -6.63 -5.86 -11.24
N ASP A 102 -6.06 -7.04 -11.49
CA ASP A 102 -6.80 -8.27 -11.78
C ASP A 102 -7.81 -8.62 -10.66
N TYR A 103 -7.41 -8.50 -9.40
CA TYR A 103 -8.30 -8.78 -8.27
C TYR A 103 -9.54 -7.87 -8.25
N ILE A 104 -9.35 -6.59 -8.60
CA ILE A 104 -10.42 -5.59 -8.68
C ILE A 104 -11.29 -5.80 -9.92
N GLU A 105 -10.68 -5.95 -11.10
CA GLU A 105 -11.38 -5.94 -12.39
C GLU A 105 -11.99 -7.30 -12.77
N GLU A 106 -11.36 -8.41 -12.40
CA GLU A 106 -11.81 -9.77 -12.76
C GLU A 106 -12.90 -10.31 -11.81
N GLY A 107 -13.40 -9.48 -10.90
CA GLY A 107 -14.53 -9.81 -10.01
C GLY A 107 -14.16 -10.64 -8.78
N SER A 108 -12.88 -10.97 -8.57
CA SER A 108 -12.41 -11.66 -7.36
C SER A 108 -12.73 -10.85 -6.10
N PHE A 109 -12.55 -9.52 -6.14
CA PHE A 109 -12.91 -8.65 -5.02
C PHE A 109 -14.41 -8.69 -4.70
N LYS A 110 -15.26 -8.70 -5.74
CA LYS A 110 -16.71 -8.80 -5.59
C LYS A 110 -17.16 -10.18 -5.08
N LYS A 111 -16.40 -11.24 -5.39
CA LYS A 111 -16.62 -12.60 -4.86
C LYS A 111 -16.37 -12.66 -3.36
N ASP A 112 -15.32 -12.00 -2.86
CA ASP A 112 -14.99 -11.96 -1.44
C ASP A 112 -15.84 -10.94 -0.67
N VAL A 113 -16.33 -9.89 -1.35
CA VAL A 113 -17.22 -8.86 -0.81
C VAL A 113 -18.50 -8.75 -1.65
N PRO A 114 -19.50 -9.64 -1.45
CA PRO A 114 -20.69 -9.70 -2.30
C PRO A 114 -21.50 -8.40 -2.38
N LEU A 115 -21.46 -7.57 -1.33
CA LEU A 115 -22.18 -6.29 -1.25
C LEU A 115 -21.32 -5.06 -1.62
N LEU A 116 -20.19 -5.27 -2.31
CA LEU A 116 -19.33 -4.20 -2.83
C LEU A 116 -20.03 -3.41 -3.95
N GLN A 117 -20.20 -2.09 -3.81
CA GLN A 117 -20.59 -1.22 -4.93
C GLN A 117 -19.47 -1.13 -5.98
N ASP A 118 -19.78 -0.59 -7.17
CA ASP A 118 -18.77 -0.39 -8.21
C ASP A 118 -17.54 0.34 -7.65
N VAL A 119 -16.36 -0.22 -7.93
CA VAL A 119 -15.09 0.31 -7.46
C VAL A 119 -14.82 1.66 -8.13
N VAL A 120 -14.48 2.66 -7.33
CA VAL A 120 -14.18 4.00 -7.82
C VAL A 120 -12.67 4.19 -7.92
N ILE A 121 -12.15 4.29 -9.14
CA ILE A 121 -10.74 4.61 -9.42
C ILE A 121 -10.62 6.08 -9.86
N MET A 122 -10.00 6.90 -9.04
CA MET A 122 -9.88 8.34 -9.25
C MET A 122 -8.64 8.64 -10.12
N LYS A 123 -8.88 9.14 -11.34
CA LYS A 123 -7.81 9.48 -12.28
C LYS A 123 -6.93 10.63 -11.78
N GLY A 124 -5.62 10.43 -11.86
CA GLY A 124 -4.60 11.41 -11.51
C GLY A 124 -4.23 11.47 -10.02
N ILE A 125 -4.87 10.67 -9.16
CA ILE A 125 -4.80 10.78 -7.70
C ILE A 125 -3.86 9.71 -7.14
N GLY A 126 -3.04 10.08 -6.15
CA GLY A 126 -2.14 9.18 -5.43
C GLY A 126 -2.81 8.45 -4.27
N HIS A 127 -1.98 8.04 -3.31
CA HIS A 127 -2.40 7.25 -2.15
C HIS A 127 -3.34 8.01 -1.19
N PHE A 128 -3.12 9.32 -1.00
CA PHE A 128 -3.83 10.12 0.02
C PHE A 128 -5.11 10.77 -0.53
N ILE A 129 -6.01 9.97 -1.10
CA ILE A 129 -7.23 10.44 -1.79
C ILE A 129 -8.10 11.38 -0.94
N ASN A 130 -8.14 11.16 0.38
CA ASN A 130 -8.91 11.92 1.35
C ASN A 130 -8.36 13.34 1.56
N GLN A 131 -7.07 13.56 1.31
CA GLN A 131 -6.44 14.88 1.35
C GLN A 131 -6.34 15.52 -0.04
N GLU A 132 -6.02 14.72 -1.07
CA GLU A 132 -5.84 15.22 -2.44
C GLU A 132 -7.17 15.58 -3.11
N LYS A 133 -8.27 14.88 -2.79
CA LYS A 133 -9.61 15.15 -3.34
C LYS A 133 -10.70 15.19 -2.27
N VAL A 134 -10.49 16.03 -1.24
CA VAL A 134 -11.38 16.22 -0.08
C VAL A 134 -12.88 16.26 -0.46
N ASN A 135 -13.27 17.18 -1.35
CA ASN A 135 -14.68 17.35 -1.72
C ASN A 135 -15.26 16.14 -2.46
N GLY A 136 -14.44 15.46 -3.28
CA GLY A 136 -14.86 14.26 -4.01
C GLY A 136 -15.10 13.09 -3.05
N ILE A 137 -14.17 12.87 -2.12
CA ILE A 137 -14.28 11.83 -1.10
C ILE A 137 -15.44 12.10 -0.14
N ASN A 138 -15.58 13.33 0.36
CA ASN A 138 -16.70 13.69 1.22
C ASN A 138 -18.04 13.43 0.54
N LYS A 139 -18.18 13.77 -0.75
CA LYS A 139 -19.38 13.46 -1.52
C LYS A 139 -19.61 11.95 -1.61
N HIS A 140 -18.60 11.15 -1.96
CA HIS A 140 -18.76 9.69 -2.04
C HIS A 140 -19.18 9.04 -0.72
N ILE A 141 -18.71 9.56 0.41
CA ILE A 141 -19.09 9.12 1.75
C ILE A 141 -20.54 9.49 2.04
N LEU A 142 -20.93 10.74 1.81
CA LEU A 142 -22.30 11.21 2.05
C LEU A 142 -23.32 10.50 1.16
N ASP A 143 -22.99 10.22 -0.10
CA ASP A 143 -23.87 9.52 -1.04
C ASP A 143 -23.96 7.99 -0.76
N PHE A 144 -23.14 7.45 0.15
CA PHE A 144 -23.15 6.01 0.49
C PHE A 144 -24.13 5.65 1.61
N PHE A 145 -24.41 6.59 2.51
CA PHE A 145 -25.36 6.43 3.62
C PHE A 145 -26.73 7.00 3.27
#